data_AF-A0A2J0LXK2-F1
#
_entry.id   AF-A0A2J0LXK2-F1
#
_cell.length_a   1.000
_cell.length_b   1.000
_cell.length_c   1.000
_cell.angle_alpha   90.00
_cell.angle_beta   90.00
_cell.angle_gamma   90.00
#
_symmetry.space_group_name_H-M   'P 1'
#
loop_
_entity.id
_entity.type
_entity.pdbx_description
1 polymer ?
#
loop_
_entity_poly.entity_id
_entity_poly.type
_entity_poly.pdbx_seq_one_letter_code
_entity_poly.pdbx_strand_id
1 'polypeptide(L)'
;MAANMKQISVSHAAKMVGVSTATMRNWARAGHIAPARARPLAFTEMAVLSLKTQLGSGSLQKLKTRANKVRSEENILPGEYASNSDLIENIKSLIKFVKQNQLRMDAVLYVAALRLLVIDGEMIRTSETDLFDADSYAAWRRDSTRVEIEQWRNCLGEIKNNNLYSKCYEFITLTDGDDYLGLLYQCLSVEGGKSEGGAYYTPSKIVEDSLRHCINPAYKSFLDPCCGTGKYLIYAAKLLQIKPENIYGFDIDALAVKLARINLLRAFKHHDFSPHIHCLNALENLATGEIFCVTNELLGAIDIVATNPPWGAYKNGGVLPQFSPQIKSGETFSMFL
;
A
#
# COMPACT_ATOMS: atom_id res chain seq x y z
N MET A 1 -37.46 34.58 -24.35
CA MET A 1 -37.04 34.66 -22.94
C MET A 1 -36.01 33.56 -22.70
N ALA A 2 -34.76 33.92 -22.39
CA ALA A 2 -33.69 32.95 -22.19
C ALA A 2 -33.93 32.16 -20.90
N ALA A 3 -34.08 30.84 -21.00
CA ALA A 3 -34.17 29.96 -19.84
C ALA A 3 -32.90 30.15 -19.00
N ASN A 4 -33.07 30.56 -17.75
CA ASN A 4 -31.97 30.83 -16.82
C ASN A 4 -31.28 29.49 -16.49
N MET A 5 -30.27 29.10 -17.27
CA MET A 5 -29.56 27.83 -17.09
C MET A 5 -28.87 27.83 -15.73
N LYS A 6 -29.30 26.93 -14.85
CA LYS A 6 -28.73 26.78 -13.50
C LYS A 6 -27.22 26.54 -13.58
N GLN A 7 -26.47 27.51 -13.06
CA GLN A 7 -25.00 27.45 -13.00
C GLN A 7 -24.57 26.87 -11.66
N ILE A 8 -23.56 26.01 -11.70
CA ILE A 8 -22.98 25.36 -10.52
C ILE A 8 -21.49 25.67 -10.42
N SER A 9 -21.00 25.75 -9.17
CA SER A 9 -19.58 25.99 -8.90
C SER A 9 -18.73 24.80 -9.34
N VAL A 10 -17.43 25.03 -9.53
CA VAL A 10 -16.44 23.96 -9.77
C VAL A 10 -16.49 22.89 -8.68
N SER A 11 -16.66 23.27 -7.40
CA SER A 11 -16.74 22.33 -6.29
C SER A 11 -17.95 21.41 -6.38
N HIS A 12 -19.10 21.96 -6.75
CA HIS A 12 -20.32 21.17 -6.94
C HIS A 12 -20.21 20.28 -8.19
N ALA A 13 -19.70 20.82 -9.30
CA ALA A 13 -19.48 20.05 -10.52
C ALA A 13 -18.53 18.86 -10.30
N ALA A 14 -17.44 19.08 -9.56
CA ALA A 14 -16.49 18.05 -9.16
C ALA A 14 -17.16 16.91 -8.36
N LYS A 15 -18.00 17.27 -7.39
CA LYS A 15 -18.77 16.31 -6.58
C LYS A 15 -19.78 15.52 -7.41
N MET A 16 -20.47 16.17 -8.36
CA MET A 16 -21.45 15.51 -9.23
C MET A 16 -20.82 14.44 -10.12
N VAL A 17 -19.61 14.69 -10.61
CA VAL A 17 -18.87 13.79 -11.50
C VAL A 17 -18.04 12.76 -10.72
N GLY A 18 -17.65 13.05 -9.49
CA GLY A 18 -16.83 12.16 -8.65
C GLY A 18 -15.32 12.34 -8.89
N VAL A 19 -14.86 13.57 -9.10
CA VAL A 19 -13.44 13.91 -9.30
C VAL A 19 -13.02 15.09 -8.43
N SER A 20 -11.72 15.39 -8.34
CA SER A 20 -11.23 16.56 -7.60
C SER A 20 -11.54 17.88 -8.31
N THR A 21 -11.55 19.00 -7.56
CA THR A 21 -11.73 20.34 -8.16
C THR A 21 -10.59 20.71 -9.11
N ALA A 22 -9.37 20.20 -8.88
CA ALA A 22 -8.23 20.37 -9.78
C ALA A 22 -8.48 19.65 -11.12
N THR A 23 -8.99 18.41 -11.08
CA THR A 23 -9.36 17.65 -12.29
C THR A 23 -10.42 18.40 -13.11
N MET A 24 -11.47 18.91 -12.47
CA MET A 24 -12.49 19.72 -13.16
C MET A 24 -11.92 20.98 -13.82
N ARG A 25 -10.98 21.67 -13.15
CA ARG A 25 -10.30 22.84 -13.74
C ARG A 25 -9.44 22.47 -14.94
N ASN A 26 -8.72 21.36 -14.85
CA ASN A 26 -7.89 20.85 -15.94
C ASN A 26 -8.74 20.44 -17.15
N TRP A 27 -9.89 19.81 -16.92
CA TRP A 27 -10.82 19.46 -17.99
C TRP A 27 -11.43 20.68 -18.68
N ALA A 28 -11.73 21.74 -17.92
CA ALA A 28 -12.16 23.01 -18.50
C ALA A 28 -11.05 23.65 -19.35
N ARG A 29 -9.79 23.64 -18.87
CA ARG A 29 -8.63 24.15 -19.62
C ARG A 29 -8.35 23.35 -20.90
N ALA A 30 -8.52 22.03 -20.84
CA ALA A 30 -8.34 21.12 -21.97
C ALA A 30 -9.53 21.10 -22.94
N GLY A 31 -10.58 21.88 -22.69
CA GLY A 31 -11.74 21.99 -23.59
C GLY A 31 -12.74 20.82 -23.50
N HIS A 32 -12.63 19.97 -22.49
CA HIS A 32 -13.53 18.83 -22.31
C HIS A 32 -14.90 19.21 -21.73
N ILE A 33 -14.98 20.38 -21.08
CA ILE A 33 -16.23 20.99 -20.64
C ILE A 33 -16.14 22.50 -20.78
N ALA A 34 -17.12 23.11 -21.45
CA ALA A 34 -17.17 24.55 -21.63
C ALA A 34 -17.62 25.25 -20.33
N PRO A 35 -16.88 26.26 -19.83
CA PRO A 35 -17.32 27.05 -18.70
C PRO A 35 -18.50 27.94 -19.07
N ALA A 36 -19.51 28.00 -18.21
CA ALA A 36 -20.61 28.96 -18.31
C ALA A 36 -20.16 30.37 -17.88
N ARG A 37 -19.18 30.43 -16.99
CA ARG A 37 -18.53 31.66 -16.52
C ARG A 37 -17.08 31.38 -16.21
N ALA A 38 -16.17 32.24 -16.67
CA ALA A 38 -14.72 32.07 -16.46
C ALA A 38 -14.26 32.47 -15.05
N ARG A 39 -14.89 33.50 -14.44
CA ARG A 39 -14.55 33.99 -13.09
C ARG A 39 -15.80 34.45 -12.31
N PRO A 40 -16.08 33.88 -11.12
CA PRO A 40 -15.55 32.60 -10.65
C PRO A 40 -15.99 31.48 -11.59
N LEU A 41 -15.10 30.51 -11.81
CA LEU A 41 -15.31 29.40 -12.74
C LEU A 41 -16.60 28.65 -12.36
N ALA A 42 -17.52 28.55 -13.30
CA ALA A 42 -18.80 27.88 -13.13
C ALA A 42 -19.22 27.16 -14.42
N PHE A 43 -20.03 26.12 -14.27
CA PHE A 43 -20.52 25.29 -15.37
C PHE A 43 -22.04 25.28 -15.35
N THR A 44 -22.68 25.04 -16.50
CA THR A 44 -24.11 24.72 -16.49
C THR A 44 -24.30 23.31 -15.95
N GLU A 45 -25.34 23.11 -15.13
CA GLU A 45 -25.68 21.78 -14.60
C GLU A 45 -25.87 20.75 -15.72
N MET A 46 -26.44 21.18 -16.85
CA MET A 46 -26.61 20.35 -18.05
C MET A 46 -25.29 19.89 -18.67
N ALA A 47 -24.28 20.76 -18.77
CA ALA A 47 -22.97 20.38 -19.30
C ALA A 47 -22.26 19.36 -18.39
N VAL A 48 -22.42 19.50 -17.07
CA VAL A 48 -21.83 18.58 -16.10
C VAL A 48 -22.54 17.22 -16.11
N LEU A 49 -23.87 17.19 -16.23
CA LEU A 49 -24.63 15.95 -16.39
C LEU A 49 -24.31 15.25 -17.72
N SER A 50 -24.22 16.00 -18.82
CA SER A 50 -23.83 15.46 -20.13
C SER A 50 -22.43 14.83 -20.07
N LEU A 51 -21.46 15.53 -19.46
CA LEU A 51 -20.12 15.01 -19.22
C LEU A 51 -20.16 13.71 -18.39
N LYS A 52 -20.96 13.67 -17.32
CA LYS A 52 -21.13 12.47 -16.49
C LYS A 52 -21.70 11.29 -17.29
N THR A 53 -22.67 11.53 -18.18
CA THR A 53 -23.26 10.50 -19.04
C THR A 53 -22.26 10.00 -20.09
N GLN A 54 -21.48 10.89 -20.71
CA GLN A 54 -20.40 10.53 -21.64
C GLN A 54 -19.28 9.73 -20.95
N LEU A 55 -19.00 10.06 -19.69
CA LEU A 55 -18.13 9.28 -18.82
C LEU A 55 -18.77 7.95 -18.39
N GLY A 56 -20.08 7.79 -18.41
CA GLY A 56 -20.75 6.49 -18.24
C GLY A 56 -20.62 5.61 -19.48
N SER A 57 -20.90 6.16 -20.66
CA SER A 57 -21.06 5.42 -21.91
C SER A 57 -19.77 5.02 -22.63
N GLY A 58 -18.60 5.59 -22.27
CA GLY A 58 -17.33 5.18 -22.88
C GLY A 58 -16.86 6.03 -24.06
N SER A 59 -17.61 7.07 -24.48
CA SER A 59 -17.24 7.90 -25.63
C SER A 59 -15.96 8.74 -25.41
N LEU A 60 -15.59 9.02 -24.16
CA LEU A 60 -14.37 9.75 -23.78
C LEU A 60 -13.26 8.77 -23.35
N GLN A 61 -12.76 7.93 -24.25
CA GLN A 61 -11.65 6.99 -23.95
C GLN A 61 -10.38 7.70 -23.45
N LYS A 62 -10.06 8.91 -23.93
CA LYS A 62 -8.85 9.67 -23.54
C LYS A 62 -8.88 10.27 -22.12
N LEU A 63 -10.06 10.54 -21.56
CA LEU A 63 -10.19 11.05 -20.18
C LEU A 63 -10.33 9.93 -19.15
N LYS A 64 -10.61 8.72 -19.64
CA LYS A 64 -10.79 7.52 -18.85
C LYS A 64 -9.50 6.74 -18.62
N THR A 65 -8.40 7.04 -19.31
CA THR A 65 -7.20 6.19 -19.26
C THR A 65 -6.51 6.14 -17.90
N ARG A 66 -6.64 7.17 -17.04
CA ARG A 66 -6.18 7.10 -15.64
C ARG A 66 -7.25 6.55 -14.68
N ALA A 67 -8.50 6.98 -14.81
CA ALA A 67 -9.56 6.62 -13.87
C ALA A 67 -10.17 5.23 -14.11
N ASN A 68 -10.27 4.76 -15.36
CA ASN A 68 -10.76 3.41 -15.69
C ASN A 68 -9.69 2.33 -15.56
N LYS A 69 -8.39 2.68 -15.56
CA LYS A 69 -7.31 1.72 -15.28
C LYS A 69 -7.39 1.18 -13.84
N VAL A 70 -8.03 1.94 -12.95
CA VAL A 70 -8.32 1.55 -11.55
C VAL A 70 -9.47 0.54 -11.43
N ARG A 71 -10.30 0.38 -12.48
CA ARG A 71 -11.56 -0.40 -12.41
C ARG A 71 -11.63 -1.64 -13.30
N SER A 72 -10.67 -1.87 -14.20
CA SER A 72 -10.62 -3.11 -14.98
C SER A 72 -10.04 -4.24 -14.14
N GLU A 73 -10.73 -5.38 -14.08
CA GLU A 73 -10.26 -6.63 -13.43
C GLU A 73 -8.85 -7.06 -13.90
N GLU A 74 -8.44 -6.62 -15.09
CA GLU A 74 -7.12 -6.88 -15.68
C GLU A 74 -5.94 -6.11 -15.03
N ASN A 75 -6.16 -5.08 -14.21
CA ASN A 75 -5.08 -4.30 -13.57
C ASN A 75 -4.88 -4.59 -12.07
N ILE A 76 -5.57 -5.59 -11.51
CA ILE A 76 -5.44 -5.95 -10.09
C ILE A 76 -4.07 -6.58 -9.80
N LEU A 77 -3.44 -7.19 -10.80
CA LEU A 77 -2.21 -7.96 -10.66
C LEU A 77 -1.07 -7.30 -11.43
N PRO A 78 0.08 -7.01 -10.79
CA PRO A 78 1.26 -6.51 -11.48
C PRO A 78 1.74 -7.51 -12.55
N GLY A 79 2.09 -7.01 -13.73
CA GLY A 79 2.56 -7.84 -14.85
C GLY A 79 3.82 -8.65 -14.56
N GLU A 80 4.58 -8.32 -13.50
CA GLU A 80 5.73 -9.11 -13.05
C GLU A 80 5.35 -10.49 -12.52
N TYR A 81 4.12 -10.67 -12.06
CA TYR A 81 3.60 -11.97 -11.61
C TYR A 81 2.94 -12.76 -12.73
N ALA A 82 2.86 -12.21 -13.96
CA ALA A 82 2.14 -12.84 -15.07
C ALA A 82 2.68 -14.23 -15.45
N SER A 83 3.95 -14.51 -15.17
CA SER A 83 4.57 -15.83 -15.38
C SER A 83 4.23 -16.87 -14.31
N ASN A 84 3.59 -16.47 -13.20
CA ASN A 84 3.17 -17.36 -12.12
C ASN A 84 1.64 -17.49 -12.10
N SER A 85 1.12 -18.27 -13.06
CA SER A 85 -0.32 -18.48 -13.26
C SER A 85 -1.00 -19.03 -12.01
N ASP A 86 -0.33 -19.94 -11.30
CA ASP A 86 -0.91 -20.67 -10.18
C ASP A 86 -1.03 -19.75 -8.96
N LEU A 87 -0.03 -18.92 -8.67
CA LEU A 87 -0.11 -17.87 -7.66
C LEU A 87 -1.26 -16.90 -7.95
N ILE A 88 -1.35 -16.46 -9.21
CA ILE A 88 -2.39 -15.53 -9.64
C ILE A 88 -3.78 -16.14 -9.46
N GLU A 89 -3.99 -17.38 -9.89
CA GLU A 89 -5.27 -18.07 -9.78
C GLU A 89 -5.66 -18.34 -8.33
N ASN A 90 -4.67 -18.68 -7.50
CA ASN A 90 -4.83 -18.83 -6.06
C ASN A 90 -5.34 -17.55 -5.39
N ILE A 91 -4.62 -16.44 -5.61
CA ILE A 91 -4.97 -15.13 -5.05
C ILE A 91 -6.33 -14.66 -5.56
N LYS A 92 -6.63 -14.82 -6.86
CA LYS A 92 -7.95 -14.48 -7.43
C LYS A 92 -9.08 -15.27 -6.77
N SER A 93 -8.88 -16.57 -6.56
CA SER A 93 -9.87 -17.45 -5.94
C SER A 93 -10.11 -17.05 -4.48
N LEU A 94 -9.04 -16.79 -3.73
CA LEU A 94 -9.11 -16.31 -2.35
C LEU A 94 -9.84 -14.97 -2.26
N ILE A 95 -9.49 -14.00 -3.10
CA ILE A 95 -10.15 -12.67 -3.15
C ILE A 95 -11.64 -12.80 -3.43
N LYS A 96 -12.03 -13.61 -4.42
CA LYS A 96 -13.43 -13.86 -4.74
C LYS A 96 -14.18 -14.41 -3.54
N PHE A 97 -13.59 -15.39 -2.85
CA PHE A 97 -14.17 -15.97 -1.65
C PHE A 97 -14.31 -14.94 -0.50
N VAL A 98 -13.26 -14.16 -0.24
CA VAL A 98 -13.23 -13.10 0.78
C VAL A 98 -14.34 -12.08 0.55
N LYS A 99 -14.54 -11.65 -0.70
CA LYS A 99 -15.59 -10.70 -1.08
C LYS A 99 -17.00 -11.26 -0.91
N GLN A 100 -17.25 -12.47 -1.43
CA GLN A 100 -18.55 -13.12 -1.35
C GLN A 100 -19.02 -13.26 0.11
N ASN A 101 -18.07 -13.47 1.01
CA ASN A 101 -18.32 -13.66 2.43
C ASN A 101 -18.06 -12.40 3.30
N GLN A 102 -17.68 -11.28 2.69
CA GLN A 102 -17.40 -10.00 3.36
C GLN A 102 -16.42 -10.13 4.54
N LEU A 103 -15.35 -10.90 4.35
CA LEU A 103 -14.35 -11.13 5.40
C LEU A 103 -13.46 -9.92 5.62
N ARG A 104 -12.96 -9.76 6.86
CA ARG A 104 -12.13 -8.64 7.26
C ARG A 104 -10.71 -8.82 6.72
N MET A 105 -10.21 -7.83 5.99
CA MET A 105 -8.92 -7.89 5.29
C MET A 105 -7.73 -8.19 6.21
N ASP A 106 -7.67 -7.54 7.37
CA ASP A 106 -6.61 -7.73 8.37
C ASP A 106 -6.54 -9.18 8.90
N ALA A 107 -7.70 -9.81 9.13
CA ALA A 107 -7.81 -11.19 9.58
C ALA A 107 -7.46 -12.17 8.46
N VAL A 108 -7.88 -11.90 7.22
CA VAL A 108 -7.48 -12.71 6.04
C VAL A 108 -5.96 -12.70 5.87
N LEU A 109 -5.34 -11.53 5.97
CA LEU A 109 -3.88 -11.39 5.83
C LEU A 109 -3.12 -12.02 6.99
N TYR A 110 -3.64 -11.93 8.21
CA TYR A 110 -3.09 -12.64 9.36
C TYR A 110 -3.13 -14.16 9.15
N VAL A 111 -4.27 -14.69 8.69
CA VAL A 111 -4.43 -16.12 8.36
C VAL A 111 -3.48 -16.54 7.25
N ALA A 112 -3.29 -15.68 6.24
CA ALA A 112 -2.31 -15.92 5.20
C ALA A 112 -0.88 -15.96 5.76
N ALA A 113 -0.51 -15.03 6.64
CA ALA A 113 0.79 -15.05 7.31
C ALA A 113 1.00 -16.34 8.11
N LEU A 114 0.02 -16.75 8.93
CA LEU A 114 0.08 -18.03 9.67
C LEU A 114 0.32 -19.22 8.74
N ARG A 115 -0.44 -19.30 7.64
CA ARG A 115 -0.29 -20.41 6.69
C ARG A 115 1.08 -20.44 6.05
N LEU A 116 1.58 -19.29 5.63
CA LEU A 116 2.90 -19.16 5.01
C LEU A 116 4.03 -19.52 5.98
N LEU A 117 3.91 -19.12 7.25
CA LEU A 117 4.88 -19.48 8.29
C LEU A 117 4.88 -20.99 8.58
N VAL A 118 3.71 -21.63 8.59
CA VAL A 118 3.63 -23.10 8.70
C VAL A 118 4.26 -23.79 7.48
N ILE A 119 3.99 -23.30 6.27
CA ILE A 119 4.62 -23.83 5.03
C ILE A 119 6.14 -23.64 5.06
N ASP A 120 6.61 -22.52 5.58
CA ASP A 120 8.04 -22.21 5.72
C ASP A 120 8.74 -23.06 6.80
N GLY A 121 8.00 -23.88 7.56
CA GLY A 121 8.52 -24.67 8.66
C GLY A 121 8.90 -23.83 9.88
N GLU A 122 8.32 -22.64 10.02
CA GLU A 122 8.60 -21.72 11.13
C GLU A 122 7.90 -22.15 12.43
N MET A 123 6.73 -22.79 12.30
CA MET A 123 5.90 -23.25 13.40
C MET A 123 5.07 -24.45 12.96
N ILE A 124 4.60 -25.23 13.94
CA ILE A 124 3.71 -26.36 13.72
C ILE A 124 2.31 -25.97 14.18
N ARG A 125 1.32 -26.17 13.31
CA ARG A 125 -0.09 -26.08 13.68
C ARG A 125 -0.50 -27.37 14.41
N THR A 126 -0.90 -27.25 15.67
CA THR A 126 -1.24 -28.38 16.55
C THR A 126 -2.75 -28.63 16.63
N SER A 127 -3.57 -27.59 16.42
CA SER A 127 -5.03 -27.69 16.44
C SER A 127 -5.65 -27.22 15.14
N GLU A 128 -6.68 -27.94 14.70
CA GLU A 128 -7.48 -27.56 13.52
C GLU A 128 -8.71 -26.71 13.86
N THR A 129 -9.03 -26.53 15.15
CA THR A 129 -10.32 -25.98 15.59
C THR A 129 -10.39 -24.45 15.54
N ASP A 130 -9.34 -23.74 15.98
CA ASP A 130 -9.30 -22.27 15.98
C ASP A 130 -7.98 -21.73 15.44
N LEU A 131 -8.01 -20.95 14.35
CA LEU A 131 -6.82 -20.32 13.78
C LEU A 131 -6.34 -19.10 14.57
N PHE A 132 -7.17 -18.58 15.46
CA PHE A 132 -6.91 -17.35 16.20
C PHE A 132 -6.57 -17.61 17.66
N ASP A 133 -6.58 -18.87 18.09
CA ASP A 133 -6.04 -19.29 19.36
C ASP A 133 -4.52 -19.41 19.27
N ALA A 134 -3.81 -18.85 20.25
CA ALA A 134 -2.36 -18.92 20.32
C ALA A 134 -1.88 -20.36 20.54
N ASP A 135 -2.65 -21.16 21.30
CA ASP A 135 -2.32 -22.54 21.63
C ASP A 135 -2.48 -23.51 20.44
N SER A 136 -3.08 -23.04 19.34
CA SER A 136 -3.18 -23.77 18.08
C SER A 136 -1.84 -23.88 17.33
N TYR A 137 -0.79 -23.21 17.81
CA TYR A 137 0.53 -23.18 17.19
C TYR A 137 1.62 -23.42 18.22
N ALA A 138 2.54 -24.33 17.90
CA ALA A 138 3.66 -24.69 18.76
C ALA A 138 4.96 -24.85 17.96
N ALA A 139 6.05 -25.16 18.68
CA ALA A 139 7.36 -25.44 18.10
C ALA A 139 7.87 -24.30 17.18
N TRP A 140 7.72 -23.07 17.65
CA TRP A 140 8.26 -21.89 16.97
C TRP A 140 9.77 -22.00 16.83
N ARG A 141 10.24 -21.84 15.60
CA ARG A 141 11.67 -21.86 15.27
C ARG A 141 12.40 -20.64 15.78
N ARG A 142 11.78 -19.46 15.67
CA ARG A 142 12.34 -18.17 16.08
C ARG A 142 11.36 -17.42 16.94
N ASP A 143 11.87 -16.79 17.99
CA ASP A 143 11.06 -16.00 18.90
C ASP A 143 10.54 -14.72 18.24
N SER A 144 11.32 -14.13 17.31
CA SER A 144 10.89 -12.92 16.61
C SER A 144 9.59 -13.12 15.82
N THR A 145 9.46 -14.23 15.10
CA THR A 145 8.23 -14.54 14.35
C THR A 145 7.06 -14.76 15.29
N ARG A 146 7.26 -15.49 16.39
CA ARG A 146 6.22 -15.74 17.40
C ARG A 146 5.69 -14.43 17.97
N VAL A 147 6.60 -13.55 18.39
CA VAL A 147 6.25 -12.24 18.98
C VAL A 147 5.48 -11.37 17.99
N GLU A 148 5.87 -11.30 16.72
CA GLU A 148 5.14 -10.52 15.71
C GLU A 148 3.71 -11.06 15.45
N ILE A 149 3.55 -12.39 15.42
CA ILE A 149 2.24 -13.02 15.25
C ILE A 149 1.34 -12.80 16.48
N GLU A 150 1.86 -12.97 17.69
CA GLU A 150 1.13 -12.71 18.93
C GLU A 150 0.67 -11.24 19.02
N GLN A 151 1.56 -10.29 18.72
CA GLN A 151 1.22 -8.87 18.70
C GLN A 151 0.14 -8.56 17.65
N TRP A 152 0.27 -9.11 16.43
CA TRP A 152 -0.77 -8.94 15.41
C TRP A 152 -2.09 -9.52 15.87
N ARG A 153 -2.09 -10.73 16.45
CA ARG A 153 -3.29 -11.38 16.95
C ARG A 153 -4.03 -10.51 17.97
N ASN A 154 -3.29 -9.92 18.92
CA ASN A 154 -3.84 -9.01 19.93
C ASN A 154 -4.53 -7.78 19.31
N CYS A 155 -4.04 -7.29 18.17
CA CYS A 155 -4.67 -6.17 17.46
C CYS A 155 -5.99 -6.51 16.73
N LEU A 156 -6.27 -7.79 16.44
CA LEU A 156 -7.43 -8.17 15.62
C LEU A 156 -8.78 -8.13 16.38
N GLY A 157 -8.74 -8.07 17.72
CA GLY A 157 -9.96 -8.15 18.54
C GLY A 157 -10.75 -9.45 18.33
N GLU A 158 -12.07 -9.38 18.47
CA GLU A 158 -13.00 -10.51 18.28
C GLU A 158 -13.20 -10.87 16.80
N ILE A 159 -13.33 -12.17 16.52
CA ILE A 159 -13.51 -12.72 15.18
C ILE A 159 -14.65 -13.75 15.21
N LYS A 160 -15.75 -13.47 14.52
CA LYS A 160 -17.00 -14.25 14.63
C LYS A 160 -17.11 -15.44 13.68
N ASN A 161 -16.37 -15.44 12.56
CA ASN A 161 -16.57 -16.38 11.45
C ASN A 161 -15.35 -17.28 11.21
N ASN A 162 -14.80 -17.90 12.26
CA ASN A 162 -13.55 -18.66 12.18
C ASN A 162 -13.55 -19.73 11.07
N ASN A 163 -14.65 -20.46 10.86
CA ASN A 163 -14.73 -21.48 9.80
C ASN A 163 -14.48 -20.94 8.38
N LEU A 164 -14.84 -19.69 8.10
CA LEU A 164 -14.57 -19.07 6.79
C LEU A 164 -13.09 -18.69 6.65
N TYR A 165 -12.45 -18.32 7.76
CA TYR A 165 -11.02 -18.09 7.81
C TYR A 165 -10.23 -19.41 7.69
N SER A 166 -10.74 -20.53 8.23
CA SER A 166 -10.17 -21.86 7.99
C SER A 166 -10.14 -22.22 6.51
N LYS A 167 -11.21 -21.90 5.76
CA LYS A 167 -11.20 -22.05 4.30
C LYS A 167 -10.18 -21.13 3.62
N CYS A 168 -10.02 -19.89 4.10
CA CYS A 168 -8.97 -19.00 3.60
C CYS A 168 -7.56 -19.57 3.82
N TYR A 169 -7.31 -20.16 4.99
CA TYR A 169 -6.06 -20.84 5.32
C TYR A 169 -5.79 -22.02 4.37
N GLU A 170 -6.81 -22.83 4.08
CA GLU A 170 -6.71 -23.99 3.18
C GLU A 170 -6.52 -23.59 1.72
N PHE A 171 -7.07 -22.46 1.27
CA PHE A 171 -6.85 -21.96 -0.09
C PHE A 171 -5.36 -21.73 -0.36
N ILE A 172 -4.57 -21.39 0.65
CA ILE A 172 -3.16 -21.02 0.48
C ILE A 172 -2.32 -22.31 0.47
N THR A 173 -2.05 -22.80 -0.74
CA THR A 173 -1.45 -24.13 -0.98
C THR A 173 -0.01 -24.08 -1.51
N LEU A 174 0.39 -23.00 -2.18
CA LEU A 174 1.71 -22.85 -2.79
C LEU A 174 2.27 -21.44 -2.56
N THR A 175 3.60 -21.36 -2.45
CA THR A 175 4.34 -20.17 -1.99
C THR A 175 5.40 -19.69 -2.97
N ASP A 176 5.25 -20.01 -4.25
CA ASP A 176 6.20 -19.57 -5.26
C ASP A 176 6.07 -18.04 -5.42
N GLY A 177 7.02 -17.32 -4.85
CA GLY A 177 7.10 -15.86 -4.90
C GLY A 177 7.39 -15.23 -3.53
N ASP A 178 8.45 -14.44 -3.46
CA ASP A 178 8.91 -13.74 -2.25
C ASP A 178 7.88 -12.73 -1.67
N ASP A 179 6.78 -12.44 -2.37
CA ASP A 179 5.87 -11.32 -2.08
C ASP A 179 4.37 -11.69 -2.12
N TYR A 180 4.01 -12.94 -1.73
CA TYR A 180 2.61 -13.38 -1.66
C TYR A 180 1.73 -12.42 -0.83
N LEU A 181 2.19 -12.05 0.37
CA LEU A 181 1.45 -11.20 1.29
C LEU A 181 1.27 -9.77 0.77
N GLY A 182 2.29 -9.20 0.12
CA GLY A 182 2.20 -7.87 -0.47
C GLY A 182 1.23 -7.85 -1.64
N LEU A 183 1.28 -8.86 -2.51
CA LEU A 183 0.34 -9.00 -3.62
C LEU A 183 -1.10 -9.17 -3.12
N LEU A 184 -1.35 -10.07 -2.15
CA LEU A 184 -2.67 -10.26 -1.58
C LEU A 184 -3.23 -8.96 -0.95
N TYR A 185 -2.40 -8.26 -0.17
CA TYR A 185 -2.78 -6.98 0.43
C TYR A 185 -3.10 -5.91 -0.62
N GLN A 186 -2.28 -5.80 -1.67
CA GLN A 186 -2.51 -4.87 -2.77
C GLN A 186 -3.85 -5.14 -3.45
N CYS A 187 -4.11 -6.39 -3.82
CA CYS A 187 -5.34 -6.74 -4.52
C CYS A 187 -6.58 -6.49 -3.66
N LEU A 188 -6.55 -6.87 -2.38
CA LEU A 188 -7.65 -6.60 -1.44
C LEU A 188 -7.85 -5.08 -1.22
N SER A 189 -6.79 -4.29 -1.22
CA SER A 189 -6.83 -2.83 -1.01
C SER A 189 -7.36 -2.06 -2.22
N VAL A 190 -6.93 -2.41 -3.43
CA VAL A 190 -7.39 -1.76 -4.68
C VAL A 190 -8.89 -1.97 -4.87
N GLU A 191 -9.38 -3.18 -4.60
CA GLU A 191 -10.79 -3.52 -4.78
C GLU A 191 -11.68 -3.01 -3.64
N GLY A 192 -11.12 -2.79 -2.45
CA GLY A 192 -11.80 -2.18 -1.31
C GLY A 192 -11.95 -0.66 -1.38
N GLY A 193 -11.54 -0.01 -2.47
CA GLY A 193 -11.66 1.44 -2.67
C GLY A 193 -10.56 2.29 -2.02
N LYS A 194 -9.51 1.67 -1.46
CA LYS A 194 -8.33 2.39 -0.92
C LYS A 194 -7.38 2.93 -2.00
N SER A 195 -7.70 2.74 -3.28
CA SER A 195 -6.91 3.26 -4.41
C SER A 195 -6.85 4.79 -4.50
N GLU A 196 -7.66 5.51 -3.71
CA GLU A 196 -7.54 6.98 -3.56
C GLU A 196 -6.26 7.40 -2.81
N GLY A 197 -5.62 6.51 -2.06
CA GLY A 197 -4.39 6.77 -1.29
C GLY A 197 -3.07 6.62 -2.08
N GLY A 198 -3.12 6.24 -3.36
CA GLY A 198 -1.91 6.15 -4.21
C GLY A 198 -0.94 5.02 -3.87
N ALA A 199 -1.37 3.98 -3.14
CA ALA A 199 -0.55 2.81 -2.85
C ALA A 199 -0.34 1.97 -4.12
N TYR A 200 0.78 2.20 -4.81
CA TYR A 200 1.23 1.42 -5.95
C TYR A 200 2.44 0.60 -5.56
N TYR A 201 2.34 -0.72 -5.68
CA TYR A 201 3.41 -1.62 -5.31
C TYR A 201 4.56 -1.54 -6.33
N THR A 202 5.78 -1.37 -5.84
CA THR A 202 6.97 -1.21 -6.68
C THR A 202 7.32 -2.55 -7.34
N PRO A 203 7.44 -2.63 -8.68
CA PRO A 203 7.93 -3.82 -9.34
C PRO A 203 9.34 -4.19 -8.87
N SER A 204 9.57 -5.47 -8.63
CA SER A 204 10.84 -6.04 -8.16
C SER A 204 12.04 -5.60 -9.00
N LYS A 205 11.88 -5.58 -10.33
CA LYS A 205 12.94 -5.12 -11.23
C LYS A 205 13.33 -3.66 -11.02
N ILE A 206 12.35 -2.79 -10.72
CA ILE A 206 12.62 -1.37 -10.45
C ILE A 206 13.37 -1.21 -9.13
N VAL A 207 12.98 -1.98 -8.10
CA VAL A 207 13.67 -2.00 -6.80
C VAL A 207 15.11 -2.48 -6.96
N GLU A 208 15.30 -3.57 -7.70
CA GLU A 208 16.62 -4.12 -7.97
C GLU A 208 17.51 -3.15 -8.75
N ASP A 209 17.00 -2.62 -9.87
CA ASP A 209 17.73 -1.68 -10.71
C ASP A 209 18.09 -0.39 -9.95
N SER A 210 17.21 0.11 -9.07
CA SER A 210 17.51 1.31 -8.27
C SER A 210 18.58 1.07 -7.21
N LEU A 211 18.58 -0.10 -6.57
CA LEU A 211 19.55 -0.44 -5.52
C LEU A 211 20.93 -0.87 -6.06
N ARG A 212 21.02 -1.34 -7.31
CA ARG A 212 22.29 -1.77 -7.93
C ARG A 212 23.37 -0.69 -7.91
N HIS A 213 22.98 0.58 -7.96
CA HIS A 213 23.90 1.71 -7.90
C HIS A 213 24.46 1.98 -6.49
N CYS A 214 23.87 1.37 -5.46
CA CYS A 214 24.24 1.57 -4.06
C CYS A 214 25.15 0.44 -3.51
N ILE A 215 25.58 -0.51 -4.34
CA ILE A 215 26.44 -1.62 -3.92
C ILE A 215 27.80 -1.08 -3.49
N ASN A 216 28.01 -1.01 -2.18
CA ASN A 216 29.28 -0.63 -1.58
C ASN A 216 29.47 -1.40 -0.26
N PRO A 217 30.53 -2.23 -0.12
CA PRO A 217 30.78 -3.00 1.10
C PRO A 217 30.96 -2.15 2.36
N ALA A 218 31.28 -0.87 2.23
CA ALA A 218 31.39 0.06 3.35
C ALA A 218 30.03 0.43 3.95
N TYR A 219 28.95 0.38 3.16
CA TYR A 219 27.60 0.69 3.63
C TYR A 219 27.04 -0.50 4.42
N LYS A 220 26.51 -0.21 5.61
CA LYS A 220 26.08 -1.17 6.63
C LYS A 220 24.65 -0.94 7.10
N SER A 221 23.98 0.16 6.72
CA SER A 221 22.59 0.45 7.10
C SER A 221 21.74 0.93 5.93
N PHE A 222 20.45 0.60 5.98
CA PHE A 222 19.47 0.96 4.95
C PHE A 222 18.16 1.44 5.59
N LEU A 223 17.54 2.46 5.01
CA LEU A 223 16.23 2.96 5.45
C LEU A 223 15.28 3.15 4.27
N ASP A 224 14.03 2.70 4.44
CA ASP A 224 12.89 3.06 3.58
C ASP A 224 11.81 3.79 4.42
N PRO A 225 11.59 5.11 4.24
CA PRO A 225 10.61 5.87 5.00
C PRO A 225 9.14 5.68 4.55
N CYS A 226 8.88 4.91 3.49
CA CYS A 226 7.56 4.54 2.97
C CYS A 226 7.55 3.08 2.54
N CYS A 227 7.85 2.18 3.47
CA CYS A 227 8.27 0.83 3.15
C CYS A 227 7.18 -0.09 2.59
N GLY A 228 5.90 0.29 2.70
CA GLY A 228 4.78 -0.56 2.33
C GLY A 228 4.90 -1.92 3.01
N THR A 229 4.78 -3.01 2.24
CA THR A 229 4.99 -4.39 2.77
C THR A 229 6.43 -4.89 2.63
N GLY A 230 7.41 -3.99 2.48
CA GLY A 230 8.82 -4.26 2.75
C GLY A 230 9.70 -4.69 1.56
N LYS A 231 9.28 -4.49 0.31
CA LYS A 231 10.06 -4.96 -0.86
C LYS A 231 11.46 -4.35 -0.94
N TYR A 232 11.60 -3.02 -0.76
CA TYR A 232 12.92 -2.37 -0.69
C TYR A 232 13.76 -2.89 0.46
N LEU A 233 13.16 -3.13 1.63
CA LEU A 233 13.86 -3.66 2.81
C LEU A 233 14.49 -5.03 2.53
N ILE A 234 13.73 -5.94 1.92
CA ILE A 234 14.19 -7.29 1.57
C ILE A 234 15.29 -7.24 0.52
N TYR A 235 15.08 -6.44 -0.54
CA TYR A 235 16.04 -6.33 -1.64
C TYR A 235 17.34 -5.64 -1.18
N ALA A 236 17.26 -4.62 -0.34
CA ALA A 236 18.43 -3.97 0.23
C ALA A 236 19.26 -4.96 1.06
N ALA A 237 18.61 -5.71 1.95
CA ALA A 237 19.30 -6.71 2.77
C ALA A 237 19.98 -7.80 1.92
N LYS A 238 19.27 -8.32 0.90
CA LYS A 238 19.79 -9.38 0.01
C LYS A 238 20.88 -8.88 -0.96
N LEU A 239 20.61 -7.80 -1.69
CA LEU A 239 21.49 -7.32 -2.77
C LEU A 239 22.71 -6.56 -2.26
N LEU A 240 22.53 -5.75 -1.21
CA LEU A 240 23.59 -4.92 -0.63
C LEU A 240 24.34 -5.66 0.48
N GLN A 241 23.90 -6.87 0.83
CA GLN A 241 24.47 -7.70 1.91
C GLN A 241 24.49 -6.96 3.26
N ILE A 242 23.46 -6.15 3.49
CA ILE A 242 23.24 -5.47 4.76
C ILE A 242 22.54 -6.43 5.72
N LYS A 243 23.02 -6.50 6.96
CA LYS A 243 22.43 -7.33 8.00
C LYS A 243 20.98 -6.90 8.26
N PRO A 244 20.02 -7.84 8.43
CA PRO A 244 18.61 -7.50 8.60
C PRO A 244 18.33 -6.63 9.84
N GLU A 245 19.19 -6.66 10.86
CA GLU A 245 19.14 -5.77 12.04
C GLU A 245 19.45 -4.31 11.71
N ASN A 246 20.11 -4.05 10.59
CA ASN A 246 20.44 -2.69 10.14
C ASN A 246 19.52 -2.21 9.01
N ILE A 247 18.36 -2.86 8.87
CA ILE A 247 17.33 -2.51 7.90
C ILE A 247 16.17 -1.82 8.63
N TYR A 248 15.93 -0.56 8.27
CA TYR A 248 14.93 0.29 8.91
C TYR A 248 13.79 0.59 7.95
N GLY A 249 12.56 0.43 8.40
CA GLY A 249 11.37 0.67 7.59
C GLY A 249 10.33 1.49 8.32
N PHE A 250 9.67 2.40 7.62
CA PHE A 250 8.56 3.18 8.18
C PHE A 250 7.41 3.23 7.18
N ASP A 251 6.19 3.06 7.66
CA ASP A 251 4.99 3.31 6.86
C ASP A 251 3.87 3.82 7.78
N ILE A 252 2.93 4.59 7.23
CA ILE A 252 1.79 5.08 7.97
C ILE A 252 0.67 4.02 8.08
N ASP A 253 0.66 3.01 7.20
CA ASP A 253 -0.29 1.91 7.27
C ASP A 253 0.22 0.80 8.21
N ALA A 254 -0.39 0.72 9.39
CA ALA A 254 -0.09 -0.28 10.42
C ALA A 254 -0.21 -1.74 9.94
N LEU A 255 -1.07 -2.02 8.97
CA LEU A 255 -1.20 -3.36 8.39
C LEU A 255 -0.05 -3.64 7.43
N ALA A 256 0.36 -2.66 6.61
CA ALA A 256 1.50 -2.80 5.72
C ALA A 256 2.80 -3.05 6.51
N VAL A 257 2.99 -2.35 7.63
CA VAL A 257 4.11 -2.58 8.57
C VAL A 257 4.15 -4.01 9.08
N LYS A 258 3.01 -4.56 9.54
CA LYS A 258 2.94 -5.96 10.00
C LYS A 258 3.35 -6.93 8.90
N LEU A 259 2.88 -6.70 7.67
CA LEU A 259 3.26 -7.53 6.51
C LEU A 259 4.74 -7.39 6.18
N ALA A 260 5.31 -6.18 6.25
CA ALA A 260 6.73 -5.95 6.01
C ALA A 260 7.61 -6.70 7.00
N ARG A 261 7.24 -6.73 8.28
CA ARG A 261 7.96 -7.51 9.31
C ARG A 261 7.93 -9.00 9.02
N ILE A 262 6.75 -9.56 8.76
CA ILE A 262 6.62 -10.97 8.41
C ILE A 262 7.38 -11.29 7.11
N ASN A 263 7.27 -10.47 6.07
CA ASN A 263 7.99 -10.69 4.82
C ASN A 263 9.52 -10.65 5.02
N LEU A 264 10.04 -9.71 5.81
CA LEU A 264 11.48 -9.65 6.11
C LEU A 264 11.95 -10.88 6.91
N LEU A 265 11.20 -11.30 7.93
CA LEU A 265 11.50 -12.53 8.68
C LEU A 265 11.46 -13.79 7.80
N ARG A 266 10.50 -13.87 6.87
CA ARG A 266 10.39 -14.97 5.90
C ARG A 266 11.51 -14.95 4.86
N ALA A 267 12.03 -13.78 4.51
CA ALA A 267 13.18 -13.67 3.61
C ALA A 267 14.49 -14.19 4.24
N PHE A 268 14.58 -14.21 5.57
CA PHE A 268 15.75 -14.61 6.34
C PHE A 268 15.44 -15.74 7.33
N LYS A 269 14.88 -16.86 6.86
CA LYS A 269 14.33 -18.00 7.66
C LYS A 269 15.31 -18.67 8.63
N HIS A 270 16.61 -18.37 8.55
CA HIS A 270 17.66 -18.98 9.37
C HIS A 270 18.34 -17.98 10.30
N HIS A 271 17.79 -16.76 10.39
CA HIS A 271 18.29 -15.69 11.22
C HIS A 271 17.16 -15.23 12.15
N ASP A 272 17.40 -15.26 13.45
CA ASP A 272 16.47 -14.75 14.45
C ASP A 272 16.87 -13.31 14.80
N PHE A 273 15.97 -12.37 14.54
CA PHE A 273 16.19 -10.92 14.72
C PHE A 273 14.84 -10.21 14.85
N SER A 274 14.84 -9.06 15.52
CA SER A 274 13.67 -8.18 15.59
C SER A 274 13.70 -7.16 14.43
N PRO A 275 12.68 -7.10 13.57
CA PRO A 275 12.65 -6.12 12.48
C PRO A 275 12.47 -4.67 12.98
N HIS A 276 13.35 -3.75 12.57
CA HIS A 276 13.21 -2.30 12.85
C HIS A 276 12.24 -1.61 11.87
N ILE A 277 11.00 -2.09 11.83
CA ILE A 277 9.96 -1.57 10.93
C ILE A 277 8.82 -0.99 11.78
N HIS A 278 8.45 0.28 11.61
CA HIS A 278 7.52 0.96 12.52
C HIS A 278 6.37 1.68 11.82
N CYS A 279 5.21 1.69 12.47
CA CYS A 279 4.05 2.46 12.02
C CYS A 279 4.20 3.92 12.44
N LEU A 280 4.50 4.81 11.49
CA LEU A 280 4.88 6.19 11.74
C LEU A 280 4.56 7.08 10.53
N ASN A 281 4.17 8.33 10.77
CA ASN A 281 4.19 9.34 9.71
C ASN A 281 5.62 9.87 9.54
N ALA A 282 6.33 9.38 8.52
CA ALA A 282 7.73 9.73 8.33
C ALA A 282 7.97 11.23 8.10
N LEU A 283 7.05 11.96 7.45
CA LEU A 283 7.22 13.41 7.23
C LEU A 283 7.09 14.25 8.51
N GLU A 284 6.43 13.73 9.53
CA GLU A 284 6.13 14.45 10.76
C GLU A 284 6.93 13.94 11.96
N ASN A 285 7.38 12.68 11.95
CA ASN A 285 7.87 12.03 13.17
C ASN A 285 9.17 11.23 12.98
N LEU A 286 9.67 11.04 11.76
CA LEU A 286 10.92 10.33 11.53
C LEU A 286 12.10 11.31 11.64
N ALA A 287 13.01 11.03 12.57
CA ALA A 287 14.30 11.69 12.71
C ALA A 287 14.19 13.23 12.67
N THR A 288 13.25 13.80 13.44
CA THR A 288 12.88 15.23 13.35
C THR A 288 13.96 16.16 13.91
N GLY A 289 14.92 15.64 14.69
CA GLY A 289 15.89 16.43 15.43
C GLY A 289 15.35 17.03 16.71
N GLU A 290 14.06 16.88 17.00
CA GLU A 290 13.46 17.35 18.26
C GLU A 290 13.89 16.47 19.43
N ILE A 291 14.11 17.06 20.62
CA ILE A 291 14.69 16.38 21.80
C ILE A 291 14.02 15.04 22.15
N PHE A 292 12.69 14.94 21.96
CA PHE A 292 11.91 13.75 22.33
C PHE A 292 11.57 12.83 21.15
N CYS A 293 12.15 13.06 19.97
CA CYS A 293 11.95 12.18 18.83
C CYS A 293 12.76 10.89 19.00
N VAL A 294 12.06 9.79 19.23
CA VAL A 294 12.65 8.46 19.50
C VAL A 294 13.44 7.88 18.33
N THR A 295 13.31 8.43 17.14
CA THR A 295 14.03 7.98 15.93
C THR A 295 15.23 8.85 15.59
N ASN A 296 15.59 9.82 16.44
CA ASN A 296 16.77 10.68 16.22
C ASN A 296 18.10 9.93 16.22
N GLU A 297 18.17 8.72 16.79
CA GLU A 297 19.34 7.86 16.69
C GLU A 297 19.71 7.48 15.25
N LEU A 298 18.75 7.61 14.31
CA LEU A 298 18.97 7.35 12.88
C LEU A 298 19.63 8.54 12.15
N LEU A 299 19.65 9.74 12.75
CA LEU A 299 20.27 10.91 12.14
C LEU A 299 21.78 10.70 11.97
N GLY A 300 22.24 10.71 10.72
CA GLY A 300 23.65 10.48 10.38
C GLY A 300 24.13 9.04 10.55
N ALA A 301 23.25 8.09 10.91
CA ALA A 301 23.58 6.67 11.09
C ALA A 301 23.19 5.79 9.89
N ILE A 302 22.45 6.35 8.92
CA ILE A 302 21.96 5.64 7.74
C ILE A 302 22.86 5.92 6.53
N ASP A 303 23.40 4.85 5.95
CA ASP A 303 24.24 4.94 4.74
C ASP A 303 23.40 5.11 3.47
N ILE A 304 22.25 4.45 3.40
CA ILE A 304 21.42 4.39 2.20
C ILE A 304 19.96 4.62 2.56
N VAL A 305 19.33 5.58 1.89
CA VAL A 305 17.88 5.79 1.91
C VAL A 305 17.34 5.53 0.50
N ALA A 306 16.41 4.59 0.35
CA ALA A 306 15.73 4.36 -0.92
C ALA A 306 14.27 3.97 -0.69
N THR A 307 13.37 4.49 -1.51
CA THR A 307 11.93 4.34 -1.33
C THR A 307 11.14 4.62 -2.60
N ASN A 308 9.88 4.19 -2.60
CA ASN A 308 8.87 4.66 -3.53
C ASN A 308 7.85 5.49 -2.74
N PRO A 309 8.06 6.83 -2.63
CA PRO A 309 7.22 7.66 -1.77
C PRO A 309 5.81 7.82 -2.36
N PRO A 310 4.81 8.18 -1.54
CA PRO A 310 3.44 8.36 -2.01
C PRO A 310 3.32 9.51 -3.02
N TRP A 311 2.56 9.24 -4.08
CA TRP A 311 2.29 10.19 -5.16
C TRP A 311 0.99 10.95 -4.89
N GLY A 312 0.98 12.26 -5.15
CA GLY A 312 -0.22 13.10 -5.00
C GLY A 312 0.05 14.37 -4.22
N ALA A 313 -0.99 15.21 -4.08
CA ALA A 313 -0.90 16.41 -3.25
C ALA A 313 -1.05 16.03 -1.77
N TYR A 314 -0.27 16.66 -0.90
CA TYR A 314 -0.43 16.50 0.53
C TYR A 314 -1.81 17.02 0.98
N LYS A 315 -2.35 16.48 2.08
CA LYS A 315 -3.69 16.82 2.56
C LYS A 315 -3.84 18.35 2.67
N ASN A 316 -4.94 18.89 2.14
CA ASN A 316 -5.25 20.32 2.03
C ASN A 316 -4.39 21.14 1.04
N GLY A 317 -3.54 20.52 0.22
CA GLY A 317 -2.78 21.20 -0.84
C GLY A 317 -1.69 22.14 -0.33
N GLY A 318 -1.30 22.00 0.95
CA GLY A 318 -0.23 22.77 1.58
C GLY A 318 1.05 21.95 1.68
N VAL A 319 2.17 22.65 1.84
CA VAL A 319 3.45 22.05 2.24
C VAL A 319 3.52 22.16 3.76
N LEU A 320 3.99 21.11 4.44
CA LEU A 320 4.18 21.18 5.89
C LEU A 320 5.13 22.37 6.22
N PRO A 321 4.89 23.14 7.30
CA PRO A 321 5.62 24.38 7.57
C PRO A 321 7.14 24.22 7.55
N GLN A 322 7.65 23.08 8.02
CA GLN A 322 9.08 22.76 8.02
C GLN A 322 9.70 22.66 6.61
N PHE A 323 8.92 22.26 5.61
CA PHE A 323 9.38 22.08 4.22
C PHE A 323 9.06 23.29 3.34
N SER A 324 8.15 24.17 3.77
CA SER A 324 7.67 25.31 2.96
C SER A 324 8.73 26.30 2.49
N PRO A 325 9.87 26.51 3.17
CA PRO A 325 10.93 27.38 2.64
C PRO A 325 11.60 26.83 1.37
N GLN A 326 11.63 25.49 1.22
CA GLN A 326 12.42 24.79 0.20
C GLN A 326 11.54 24.15 -0.88
N ILE A 327 10.35 23.68 -0.50
CA ILE A 327 9.43 22.94 -1.37
C ILE A 327 8.17 23.77 -1.60
N LYS A 328 7.78 23.90 -2.87
CA LYS A 328 6.61 24.71 -3.31
C LYS A 328 5.55 23.94 -4.08
N SER A 329 5.84 22.69 -4.46
CA SER A 329 4.95 21.87 -5.32
C SER A 329 3.65 21.48 -4.61
N GLY A 330 3.68 21.36 -3.27
CA GLY A 330 2.59 20.75 -2.50
C GLY A 330 2.44 19.25 -2.74
N GLU A 331 3.36 18.64 -3.50
CA GLU A 331 3.37 17.22 -3.82
C GLU A 331 4.06 16.45 -2.68
N THR A 332 3.41 15.38 -2.21
CA THR A 332 3.90 14.61 -1.06
C THR A 332 5.27 14.02 -1.30
N PHE A 333 5.52 13.44 -2.48
CA PHE A 333 6.82 12.87 -2.81
C PHE A 333 7.95 13.89 -2.72
N SER A 334 7.70 15.18 -2.99
CA SER A 334 8.73 16.20 -2.92
C SER A 334 9.23 16.41 -1.50
N MET A 335 8.38 16.18 -0.48
CA MET A 335 8.76 16.33 0.93
C MET A 335 9.59 15.16 1.48
N PHE A 336 9.73 14.08 0.71
CA PHE A 336 10.60 12.94 1.03
C PHE A 336 12.00 13.05 0.40
N LEU A 337 12.23 13.99 -0.53
CA LEU A 337 13.49 14.21 -1.23
C LEU A 337 14.29 15.34 -0.60
#